data_AF-A0A947LVF9-F1
#
_entry.id   AF-A0A947LVF9-F1
#
_cell.length_a   1.000
_cell.length_b   1.000
_cell.length_c   1.000
_cell.angle_alpha   90.00
_cell.angle_beta   90.00
_cell.angle_gamma   90.00
#
_symmetry.space_group_name_H-M   'P 1'
#
loop_
_entity.id
_entity.type
_entity.pdbx_description
1 polymer ?
#
loop_
_entity_poly.entity_id
_entity_poly.type
_entity_poly.pdbx_seq_one_letter_code
_entity_poly.pdbx_strand_id
1 'polypeptide(L)' 'MNSSVDYAELIATFKRAQADAAHKLGLIQAAANKGPRAVQAATDTAAKAVKRRDSYAKKLDNLGVSLKE' A
#
# COMPACT_ATOMS: atom_id res chain seq x y z
N MET A 1 -17.31 23.08 -5.50
CA MET A 1 -17.67 21.78 -6.09
C MET A 1 -16.44 21.22 -6.79
N ASN A 2 -15.71 20.29 -6.17
CA ASN A 2 -14.64 19.53 -6.82
C ASN A 2 -14.51 18.08 -6.28
N SER A 3 -15.46 17.66 -5.45
CA SER A 3 -15.34 16.47 -4.60
C SER A 3 -15.14 15.18 -5.39
N SER A 4 -15.78 15.04 -6.57
CA SER A 4 -15.64 13.84 -7.41
C SER A 4 -14.21 13.62 -7.95
N VAL A 5 -13.46 14.68 -8.25
CA VAL A 5 -12.08 14.56 -8.72
C VAL A 5 -11.17 14.13 -7.57
N ASP A 6 -11.36 14.73 -6.39
CA ASP A 6 -10.61 14.37 -5.17
C ASP A 6 -10.83 12.90 -4.76
N TYR A 7 -12.06 12.37 -4.91
CA TYR A 7 -12.36 10.95 -4.67
C TYR A 7 -11.66 10.03 -5.66
N ALA A 8 -11.70 10.36 -6.96
CA ALA A 8 -11.05 9.56 -7.99
C ALA A 8 -9.52 9.50 -7.79
N GLU A 9 -8.91 10.63 -7.42
CA GLU A 9 -7.47 10.70 -7.12
C GLU A 9 -7.10 9.91 -5.85
N LEU A 10 -7.94 9.95 -4.81
CA LEU A 10 -7.71 9.17 -3.59
C LEU A 10 -7.80 7.66 -3.85
N ILE A 11 -8.77 7.22 -4.67
CA ILE A 11 -8.90 5.81 -5.09
C ILE A 11 -7.69 5.40 -5.93
N ALA A 12 -7.27 6.23 -6.89
CA ALA A 12 -6.07 5.95 -7.70
C ALA A 12 -4.81 5.85 -6.83
N THR A 13 -4.69 6.72 -5.84
CA THR A 13 -3.58 6.72 -4.87
C THR A 13 -3.60 5.45 -4.01
N PHE A 14 -4.77 5.03 -3.54
CA PHE A 14 -4.93 3.77 -2.83
C PHE A 14 -4.49 2.57 -3.68
N LYS A 15 -4.94 2.48 -4.95
CA LYS A 15 -4.56 1.39 -5.86
C LYS A 15 -3.05 1.33 -6.10
N ARG A 16 -2.40 2.49 -6.28
CA ARG A 16 -0.93 2.56 -6.38
C ARG A 16 -0.25 2.09 -5.10
N ALA A 17 -0.75 2.50 -3.93
CA ALA A 17 -0.22 2.06 -2.64
C ALA A 17 -0.41 0.54 -2.42
N GLN A 18 -1.53 -0.01 -2.88
CA GLN A 18 -1.80 -1.45 -2.85
C GLN A 18 -0.80 -2.23 -3.73
N ALA A 19 -0.59 -1.78 -4.98
CA ALA A 19 0.38 -2.39 -5.87
C ALA A 19 1.82 -2.29 -5.33
N ASP A 20 2.20 -1.15 -4.77
CA ASP A 20 3.51 -0.96 -4.12
C ASP A 20 3.70 -1.89 -2.92
N ALA A 21 2.68 -2.05 -2.08
CA ALA A 21 2.71 -2.98 -0.96
C ALA A 21 2.87 -4.43 -1.43
N ALA A 22 2.09 -4.86 -2.43
CA ALA A 22 2.21 -6.20 -3.01
C ALA A 22 3.61 -6.45 -3.61
N HIS A 23 4.15 -5.49 -4.34
CA HIS A 23 5.50 -5.58 -4.92
C HIS A 23 6.57 -5.73 -3.83
N LYS A 24 6.53 -4.89 -2.79
CA LYS A 24 7.52 -4.93 -1.70
C LYS A 24 7.42 -6.18 -0.84
N LEU A 25 6.21 -6.73 -0.67
CA LEU A 25 6.02 -8.03 -0.04
C LEU A 25 6.69 -9.14 -0.87
N GLY A 26 6.54 -9.11 -2.19
CA GLY A 26 7.24 -10.04 -3.09
C GLY A 26 8.77 -9.94 -3.01
N LEU A 27 9.32 -8.74 -2.80
CA LEU A 27 10.76 -8.53 -2.63
C LEU A 27 11.35 -9.22 -1.39
N ILE A 28 10.55 -9.54 -0.38
CA ILE A 28 11.01 -10.28 0.81
C ILE A 28 11.52 -11.67 0.39
N GLN A 29 10.78 -12.36 -0.49
CA GLN A 29 11.20 -13.67 -1.01
C GLN A 29 12.48 -13.55 -1.85
N ALA A 30 12.57 -12.51 -2.69
CA ALA A 30 13.79 -12.24 -3.46
C ALA A 30 15.00 -11.91 -2.57
N ALA A 31 14.77 -11.31 -1.40
CA ALA A 31 15.81 -10.99 -0.43
C ALA A 31 16.29 -12.22 0.36
N ALA A 32 15.57 -13.34 0.35
CA ALA A 32 15.97 -14.57 1.06
C ALA A 32 17.36 -15.05 0.64
N ASN A 33 17.69 -14.95 -0.65
CA ASN A 33 18.99 -15.34 -1.19
C ASN A 33 20.15 -14.39 -0.79
N LYS A 34 19.86 -13.25 -0.17
CA LYS A 34 20.84 -12.23 0.23
C LYS A 34 21.13 -12.24 1.74
N GLY A 35 20.50 -13.15 2.49
CA GLY A 35 20.71 -13.34 3.93
C GLY A 35 19.76 -12.53 4.83
N PRO A 36 19.81 -12.78 6.15
CA PRO A 36 18.78 -12.35 7.10
C PRO A 36 18.64 -10.83 7.22
N ARG A 37 19.75 -10.07 7.12
CA ARG A 37 19.70 -8.59 7.14
C ARG A 37 18.95 -8.02 5.95
N ALA A 38 19.09 -8.63 4.76
CA ALA A 38 18.38 -8.19 3.56
C ALA A 38 16.89 -8.49 3.67
N VAL A 39 16.52 -9.66 4.21
CA VAL A 39 15.13 -10.02 4.50
C VAL A 39 14.51 -9.05 5.49
N GLN A 40 15.23 -8.69 6.56
CA GLN A 40 14.76 -7.73 7.54
C GLN A 40 14.51 -6.35 6.91
N ALA A 41 15.46 -5.82 6.14
CA ALA A 41 15.30 -4.55 5.44
C ALA A 41 14.13 -4.55 4.44
N ALA A 42 13.95 -5.66 3.69
CA ALA A 42 12.81 -5.82 2.79
C ALA A 42 11.48 -5.87 3.58
N THR A 43 11.46 -6.54 4.74
CA THR A 43 10.29 -6.66 5.61
C THR A 43 9.90 -5.29 6.20
N ASP A 44 10.85 -4.52 6.71
CA ASP A 44 10.62 -3.15 7.19
C ASP A 44 10.06 -2.24 6.09
N THR A 45 10.59 -2.39 4.87
CA THR A 45 10.15 -1.62 3.71
C THR A 45 8.72 -1.99 3.28
N ALA A 46 8.40 -3.28 3.27
CA ALA A 46 7.06 -3.78 2.99
C ALA A 46 6.06 -3.35 4.07
N ALA A 47 6.44 -3.43 5.36
CA ALA A 47 5.59 -2.99 6.47
C ALA A 47 5.21 -1.50 6.37
N LYS A 48 6.16 -0.63 5.98
CA LYS A 48 5.87 0.80 5.75
C LYS A 48 4.90 1.00 4.58
N ALA A 49 5.05 0.23 3.51
CA ALA A 49 4.15 0.30 2.35
C ALA A 49 2.73 -0.16 2.68
N VAL A 50 2.59 -1.25 3.44
CA VAL A 50 1.30 -1.75 3.95
C VAL A 50 0.63 -0.69 4.83
N LYS A 51 1.34 -0.11 5.80
CA LYS A 51 0.79 0.99 6.63
C LYS A 51 0.29 2.17 5.80
N ARG A 52 0.99 2.51 4.72
CA ARG A 52 0.56 3.58 3.80
C ARG A 52 -0.71 3.21 3.05
N ARG A 53 -0.81 1.97 2.53
CA ARG A 53 -2.05 1.45 1.93
C ARG A 53 -3.22 1.54 2.91
N ASP A 54 -3.01 1.10 4.15
CA ASP A 54 -4.06 1.07 5.18
C ASP A 54 -4.49 2.48 5.59
N SER A 55 -3.56 3.45 5.61
CA SER A 55 -3.89 4.86 5.82
C SER A 55 -4.83 5.40 4.74
N TYR A 56 -4.58 5.06 3.46
CA TYR A 56 -5.49 5.45 2.37
C TYR A 56 -6.81 4.69 2.41
N ALA A 57 -6.81 3.40 2.77
CA ALA A 57 -8.02 2.62 2.98
C ALA A 57 -8.92 3.28 4.04
N LYS A 58 -8.33 3.68 5.18
CA LYS A 58 -9.06 4.39 6.24
C LYS A 58 -9.61 5.73 5.78
N LYS A 59 -8.88 6.47 4.94
CA LYS A 59 -9.39 7.72 4.36
C LYS A 59 -10.61 7.46 3.46
N LEU A 60 -10.59 6.39 2.66
CA LEU A 60 -11.72 6.00 1.81
C LEU A 60 -12.92 5.51 2.62
N ASP A 61 -12.67 4.75 3.68
CA ASP A 61 -13.71 4.28 4.60
C ASP A 61 -14.42 5.44 5.32
N ASN A 62 -13.66 6.40 5.85
CA ASN A 62 -14.21 7.63 6.45
C ASN A 62 -15.08 8.44 5.48
N LEU A 63 -14.87 8.27 4.18
CA LEU A 63 -15.60 8.93 3.11
C LEU A 63 -16.83 8.12 2.65
N GLY A 64 -17.10 6.97 3.27
CA GLY A 64 -18.16 6.05 2.86
C GLY A 64 -17.87 5.32 1.54
N VAL A 65 -16.64 5.45 1.02
CA VAL A 65 -16.19 4.74 -0.18
C VAL A 65 -15.74 3.35 0.24
N SER A 66 -16.71 2.42 0.28
CA SER A 66 -16.40 1.00 0.46
C SER A 66 -15.72 0.50 -0.81
N LEU A 67 -14.40 0.34 -0.74
CA LEU A 67 -13.63 -0.36 -1.77
C LEU A 67 -14.04 -1.83 -1.73
N LYS A 68 -15.08 -2.16 -2.49
CA LYS A 68 -15.49 -3.54 -2.72
C LYS A 68 -14.31 -4.26 -3.37
N GLU A 69 -13.93 -5.39 -2.77
CA GLU A 69 -12.81 -6.23 -3.21
C GLU A 69 -12.91 -6.61 -4.69
#